data_AF-A0A1M2W2G1-F1
#
_entry.id   AF-A0A1M2W2G1-F1
#
_cell.length_a   1.000
_cell.length_b   1.000
_cell.length_c   1.000
_cell.angle_alpha   90.00
_cell.angle_beta   90.00
_cell.angle_gamma   90.00
#
_symmetry.space_group_name_H-M   'P 1'
#
loop_
_entity.id
_entity.type
_entity.pdbx_description
1 polymer ?
#
loop_
_entity_poly.entity_id
_entity_poly.type
_entity_poly.pdbx_seq_one_letter_code
_entity_poly.pdbx_strand_id
1 'polypeptide(L)'
;MAALLTDGAEYTARTQTAFTPPDVDLRALRRAIPNEAFRRSTRRALVGIAPVVLATVLLGVFGWHIDTFVAWLALPRVWGSALRWALWAVYWNAQGIAWAGLWAADHDNLSPLKPLNHALGLACHTLIFLPYFSWRLTHIRHHRTAGNLDTEEVYVPHVRSAYGLPPPAEATKSDYREAFEETPVFRLCRFAVMQFLGLLHITRWNTMGSKRYPKGANHWNPYSGLFTQDEYAAVHVSNAAILTMLAALGVLARCTSWAFVGRFYLAPFLVTNHW
;
A
#
# COMPACT_ATOMS: atom_id res chain seq x y z
N MET A 1 27.34 8.33 24.56
CA MET A 1 27.20 7.18 23.63
C MET A 1 26.49 5.98 24.26
N ALA A 2 26.69 5.64 25.53
CA ALA A 2 26.00 4.50 26.17
C ALA A 2 24.46 4.64 26.25
N ALA A 3 23.93 5.85 26.47
CA ALA A 3 22.47 6.08 26.58
C ALA A 3 21.67 5.86 25.27
N LEU A 4 22.34 5.81 24.11
CA LEU A 4 21.72 5.48 22.82
C LEU A 4 21.56 3.97 22.59
N LEU A 5 22.19 3.16 23.45
CA LEU A 5 22.24 1.69 23.34
C LEU A 5 21.52 0.99 24.50
N THR A 6 20.96 1.76 25.43
CA THR A 6 20.15 1.25 26.54
C THR A 6 18.68 1.42 26.22
N ASP A 7 17.85 0.48 26.68
CA ASP A 7 16.41 0.63 26.60
C ASP A 7 15.96 1.94 27.25
N GLY A 8 14.98 2.61 26.63
CA GLY A 8 14.41 3.82 27.18
C GLY A 8 13.73 3.56 28.53
N ALA A 9 13.78 4.54 29.44
CA ALA A 9 13.19 4.42 30.77
C ALA A 9 11.71 3.99 30.76
N GLU A 10 10.96 4.41 29.74
CA GLU A 10 9.56 3.99 29.55
C GLU A 10 9.44 2.48 29.24
N TYR A 11 10.32 1.93 28.40
CA TYR A 11 10.32 0.49 28.09
C TYR A 11 10.70 -0.32 29.32
N THR A 12 11.76 0.07 30.04
CA THR A 12 12.19 -0.61 31.28
C THR A 12 11.11 -0.56 32.36
N ALA A 13 10.40 0.56 32.49
CA ALA A 13 9.26 0.65 33.40
C ALA A 13 8.13 -0.30 32.99
N ARG A 14 7.77 -0.32 31.69
CA ARG A 14 6.72 -1.20 31.15
C ARG A 14 7.02 -2.68 31.36
N THR A 15 8.26 -3.12 31.19
CA THR A 15 8.65 -4.53 31.40
C THR A 15 8.60 -4.96 32.86
N GLN A 16 8.64 -4.00 33.80
CA GLN A 16 8.57 -4.25 35.25
C GLN A 16 7.16 -4.11 35.83
N THR A 17 6.25 -3.42 35.13
CA THR A 17 4.82 -3.38 35.50
C THR A 17 4.07 -4.57 34.91
N ALA A 18 3.35 -5.30 35.76
CA ALA A 18 2.40 -6.30 35.30
C ALA A 18 1.29 -5.63 34.46
N PHE A 19 1.16 -6.04 33.20
CA PHE A 19 0.07 -5.57 32.35
C PHE A 19 -1.25 -6.16 32.86
N THR A 20 -2.14 -5.28 33.30
CA THR A 20 -3.53 -5.64 33.57
C THR A 20 -4.36 -5.03 32.45
N PRO A 21 -5.10 -5.82 31.65
CA PRO A 21 -6.00 -5.26 30.65
C PRO A 21 -6.93 -4.25 31.33
N PRO A 22 -7.04 -3.02 30.82
CA PRO A 22 -7.90 -2.04 31.43
C PRO A 22 -9.35 -2.51 31.28
N ASP A 23 -10.14 -2.43 32.36
CA ASP A 23 -11.58 -2.73 32.33
C ASP A 23 -12.31 -1.57 31.66
N VAL A 24 -12.37 -1.62 30.32
CA VAL A 24 -12.89 -0.53 29.50
C VAL A 24 -14.16 -0.97 28.79
N ASP A 25 -15.28 -0.33 29.15
CA ASP A 25 -16.52 -0.44 28.39
C ASP A 25 -16.36 0.25 27.03
N LEU A 26 -16.50 -0.51 25.94
CA LEU A 26 -16.49 0.02 24.56
C LEU A 26 -17.51 1.14 24.35
N ARG A 27 -18.64 1.13 25.08
CA ARG A 27 -19.63 2.22 25.02
C ARG A 27 -19.13 3.47 25.74
N ALA A 28 -18.34 3.33 26.81
CA ALA A 28 -17.70 4.46 27.47
C ALA A 28 -16.66 5.10 26.54
N LEU A 29 -15.82 4.31 25.86
CA LEU A 29 -14.89 4.81 24.84
C LEU A 29 -15.62 5.54 23.72
N ARG A 30 -16.67 4.93 23.17
CA ARG A 30 -17.45 5.55 22.10
C ARG A 30 -18.07 6.88 22.54
N ARG A 31 -18.57 6.98 23.77
CA ARG A 31 -19.15 8.21 24.34
C ARG A 31 -18.11 9.31 24.57
N ALA A 32 -16.85 8.95 24.76
CA ALA A 32 -15.76 9.93 24.91
C ALA A 32 -15.38 10.60 23.58
N ILE A 33 -15.75 10.01 22.43
CA ILE A 33 -15.46 10.56 21.10
C ILE A 33 -16.59 11.52 20.68
N PRO A 34 -16.29 12.76 20.25
CA PRO A 34 -17.31 13.71 19.80
C PRO A 34 -18.19 13.15 18.67
N ASN A 35 -19.49 13.43 18.71
CA ASN A 35 -20.45 12.93 17.72
C ASN A 35 -20.11 13.36 16.29
N GLU A 36 -19.49 14.52 16.15
CA GLU A 36 -19.02 15.08 14.88
C GLU A 36 -17.94 14.21 14.23
N ALA A 37 -17.14 13.48 15.01
CA ALA A 37 -16.11 12.57 14.49
C ALA A 37 -16.71 11.38 13.72
N PHE A 38 -17.96 11.01 14.01
CA PHE A 38 -18.67 9.95 13.30
C PHE A 38 -19.42 10.45 12.06
N ARG A 39 -19.48 11.77 11.83
CA ARG A 39 -20.16 12.37 10.67
C ARG A 39 -19.19 12.53 9.50
N ARG A 40 -19.38 11.72 8.47
CA ARG A 40 -18.65 11.85 7.20
C ARG A 40 -19.04 13.14 6.51
N SER A 41 -18.05 13.85 5.97
CA SER A 41 -18.27 15.09 5.22
C SER A 41 -17.57 14.99 3.87
N THR A 42 -18.37 14.88 2.80
CA THR A 42 -17.86 14.84 1.42
C THR A 42 -16.96 16.03 1.13
N ARG A 43 -17.34 17.22 1.57
CA ARG A 43 -16.50 18.41 1.40
C ARG A 43 -15.15 18.28 2.09
N ARG A 44 -15.10 17.84 3.35
CA ARG A 44 -13.83 17.70 4.08
C ARG A 44 -12.94 16.62 3.45
N ALA A 45 -13.53 15.49 3.04
CA ALA A 45 -12.80 14.43 2.36
C ALA A 45 -12.24 14.90 1.01
N LEU A 46 -13.05 15.61 0.20
CA LEU A 46 -12.59 16.17 -1.08
C LEU A 46 -11.50 17.21 -0.89
N VAL A 47 -11.59 18.07 0.13
CA VAL A 47 -10.51 19.00 0.48
C VAL A 47 -9.26 18.24 0.94
N GLY A 48 -9.41 17.14 1.67
CA GLY A 48 -8.29 16.30 2.12
C GLY A 48 -7.57 15.57 0.98
N ILE A 49 -8.30 15.10 -0.04
CA ILE A 49 -7.70 14.41 -1.20
C ILE A 49 -7.26 15.38 -2.31
N ALA A 50 -7.76 16.62 -2.33
CA ALA A 50 -7.40 17.61 -3.34
C ALA A 50 -5.89 17.85 -3.50
N PRO A 51 -5.08 17.93 -2.43
CA PRO A 51 -3.62 18.03 -2.55
C PRO A 51 -3.00 16.86 -3.32
N VAL A 52 -3.52 15.64 -3.13
CA VAL A 52 -3.03 14.44 -3.83
C VAL A 52 -3.34 14.51 -5.32
N VAL A 53 -4.56 14.91 -5.67
CA VAL A 53 -4.98 15.09 -7.07
C VAL A 53 -4.21 16.25 -7.73
N LEU A 54 -4.07 17.38 -7.03
CA LEU A 54 -3.34 18.53 -7.52
C LEU A 54 -1.86 18.21 -7.74
N ALA A 55 -1.21 17.56 -6.76
CA ALA A 55 0.16 17.09 -6.91
C ALA A 55 0.30 16.14 -8.10
N THR A 56 -0.65 15.22 -8.28
CA THR A 56 -0.67 14.30 -9.42
C THR A 56 -0.69 15.04 -10.76
N VAL A 57 -1.53 16.07 -10.89
CA VAL A 57 -1.63 16.86 -12.13
C VAL A 57 -0.38 17.72 -12.33
N LEU A 58 0.07 18.45 -11.30
CA LEU A 58 1.23 19.34 -11.40
C LEU A 58 2.52 18.58 -11.70
N LEU A 59 2.71 17.41 -11.09
CA LEU A 59 3.86 16.54 -11.38
C LEU A 59 3.75 15.97 -12.79
N GLY A 60 2.56 15.60 -13.27
CA GLY A 60 2.35 15.21 -14.66
C GLY A 60 2.74 16.31 -15.66
N VAL A 61 2.37 17.56 -15.38
CA VAL A 61 2.78 18.74 -16.16
C VAL A 61 4.30 18.94 -16.07
N PHE A 62 4.89 18.81 -14.89
CA PHE A 62 6.35 18.85 -14.73
C PHE A 62 7.03 17.80 -15.61
N GLY A 63 6.60 16.53 -15.53
CA GLY A 63 7.08 15.43 -16.36
C GLY A 63 6.98 15.70 -17.85
N TRP A 64 5.88 16.33 -18.29
CA TRP A 64 5.65 16.73 -19.68
C TRP A 64 6.69 17.72 -20.20
N HIS A 65 7.21 18.59 -19.33
CA HIS A 65 8.16 19.64 -19.71
C HIS A 65 9.64 19.27 -19.49
N ILE A 66 9.98 18.12 -18.87
CA ILE A 66 11.37 17.74 -18.57
C ILE A 66 12.25 17.76 -19.82
N ASP A 67 11.85 17.04 -20.87
CA ASP A 67 12.69 16.86 -22.06
C ASP A 67 12.86 18.20 -22.83
N THR A 68 11.79 19.00 -22.92
CA THR A 68 11.82 20.34 -23.55
C THR A 68 12.70 21.31 -22.75
N PHE A 69 12.60 21.30 -21.42
CA PHE A 69 13.41 22.15 -20.54
C PHE A 69 14.90 21.83 -20.67
N VAL A 70 15.27 20.53 -20.63
CA VAL A 70 16.67 20.12 -20.80
C VAL A 70 17.20 20.49 -22.18
N ALA A 71 16.38 20.33 -23.23
CA ALA A 71 16.77 20.73 -24.58
C ALA A 71 16.99 22.25 -24.69
N TRP A 72 16.13 23.06 -24.06
CA TRP A 72 16.22 24.52 -24.04
C TRP A 72 17.51 25.02 -23.38
N LEU A 73 18.00 24.34 -22.34
CA LEU A 73 19.26 24.71 -21.66
C LEU A 73 20.51 24.51 -22.53
N ALA A 74 20.41 23.77 -23.64
CA ALA A 74 21.50 23.52 -24.59
C ALA A 74 22.84 23.06 -23.94
N LEU A 75 22.75 22.29 -22.85
CA LEU A 75 23.92 21.82 -22.11
C LEU A 75 24.75 20.81 -22.93
N PRO A 76 26.06 20.68 -22.66
CA PRO A 76 26.87 19.60 -23.21
C PRO A 76 26.24 18.24 -22.94
N ARG A 77 26.36 17.30 -23.90
CA ARG A 77 25.64 16.02 -23.91
C ARG A 77 25.65 15.28 -22.57
N VAL A 78 26.80 15.22 -21.89
CA VAL A 78 26.95 14.54 -20.60
C VAL A 78 26.10 15.20 -19.51
N TRP A 79 26.22 16.53 -19.37
CA TRP A 79 25.47 17.30 -18.39
C TRP A 79 23.97 17.37 -18.67
N GLY A 80 23.58 17.52 -19.94
CA GLY A 80 22.18 17.47 -20.35
C GLY A 80 21.55 16.10 -20.07
N SER A 81 22.28 15.01 -20.33
CA SER A 81 21.80 13.65 -20.03
C SER A 81 21.67 13.41 -18.53
N ALA A 82 22.69 13.81 -17.74
CA ALA A 82 22.65 13.68 -16.28
C ALA A 82 21.48 14.44 -15.67
N LEU A 83 21.27 15.70 -16.08
CA LEU A 83 20.14 16.51 -15.62
C LEU A 83 18.79 15.90 -16.01
N ARG A 84 18.66 15.41 -17.25
CA ARG A 84 17.43 14.74 -17.71
C ARG A 84 17.07 13.56 -16.81
N TRP A 85 18.01 12.64 -16.58
CA TRP A 85 17.77 11.47 -15.74
C TRP A 85 17.50 11.84 -14.29
N ALA A 86 18.17 12.87 -13.76
CA ALA A 86 17.88 13.38 -12.43
C ALA A 86 16.45 13.92 -12.30
N LEU A 87 15.99 14.73 -13.26
CA LEU A 87 14.62 15.27 -13.27
C LEU A 87 13.57 14.16 -13.42
N TRP A 88 13.83 13.17 -14.27
CA TRP A 88 12.96 12.00 -14.41
C TRP A 88 12.89 11.18 -13.12
N ALA A 89 14.01 10.95 -12.43
CA ALA A 89 14.02 10.26 -11.16
C ALA A 89 13.24 11.01 -10.07
N VAL A 90 13.39 12.34 -10.00
CA VAL A 90 12.59 13.20 -9.12
C VAL A 90 11.10 13.09 -9.45
N TYR A 91 10.75 13.16 -10.73
CA TYR A 91 9.36 12.99 -11.16
C TYR A 91 8.81 11.62 -10.75
N TRP A 92 9.49 10.52 -11.07
CA TRP A 92 9.00 9.17 -10.75
C TRP A 92 8.79 8.97 -9.25
N ASN A 93 9.74 9.44 -8.43
CA ASN A 93 9.64 9.33 -6.99
C ASN A 93 8.47 10.17 -6.44
N ALA A 94 8.42 11.46 -6.78
CA ALA A 94 7.37 12.36 -6.29
C ALA A 94 5.98 11.95 -6.78
N GLN A 95 5.85 11.54 -8.05
CA GLN A 95 4.60 11.10 -8.65
C GLN A 95 4.10 9.80 -8.02
N GLY A 96 5.01 8.85 -7.76
CA GLY A 96 4.68 7.61 -7.07
C GLY A 96 4.21 7.83 -5.64
N ILE A 97 4.83 8.76 -4.90
CA ILE A 97 4.39 9.18 -3.55
C ILE A 97 3.00 9.84 -3.61
N ALA A 98 2.76 10.72 -4.58
CA ALA A 98 1.43 11.30 -4.77
C ALA A 98 0.40 10.21 -5.03
N TRP A 99 0.70 9.24 -5.90
CA TRP A 99 -0.19 8.10 -6.16
C TRP A 99 -0.39 7.17 -4.97
N ALA A 100 0.59 7.05 -4.07
CA ALA A 100 0.41 6.34 -2.81
C ALA A 100 -0.71 6.96 -1.97
N GLY A 101 -0.89 8.28 -2.02
CA GLY A 101 -2.00 8.96 -1.35
C GLY A 101 -3.39 8.57 -1.87
N LEU A 102 -3.50 8.02 -3.08
CA LEU A 102 -4.78 7.58 -3.66
C LEU A 102 -5.35 6.33 -2.96
N TRP A 103 -4.51 5.57 -2.25
CA TRP A 103 -4.93 4.46 -1.40
C TRP A 103 -5.94 4.87 -0.32
N ALA A 104 -5.92 6.13 0.11
CA ALA A 104 -6.83 6.61 1.15
C ALA A 104 -8.33 6.53 0.75
N ALA A 105 -8.62 6.30 -0.52
CA ALA A 105 -9.98 6.19 -1.07
C ALA A 105 -10.59 4.76 -0.96
N ASP A 106 -10.36 4.04 0.15
CA ASP A 106 -10.74 2.61 0.28
C ASP A 106 -11.92 2.36 1.24
N HIS A 107 -12.15 3.20 2.26
CA HIS A 107 -12.95 2.83 3.46
C HIS A 107 -14.38 3.38 3.56
N ASP A 108 -15.08 3.64 2.46
CA ASP A 108 -16.37 4.39 2.48
C ASP A 108 -16.29 5.73 3.28
N ASN A 109 -15.08 6.28 3.38
CA ASN A 109 -14.71 7.42 4.22
C ASN A 109 -14.92 8.76 3.53
N LEU A 110 -15.05 8.77 2.20
CA LEU A 110 -15.14 10.00 1.42
C LEU A 110 -16.51 10.64 1.51
N SER A 111 -17.60 9.87 1.57
CA SER A 111 -18.96 10.39 1.47
C SER A 111 -19.96 9.58 2.32
N PRO A 112 -21.04 10.17 2.83
CA PRO A 112 -22.18 9.38 3.31
C PRO A 112 -22.87 8.59 2.18
N LEU A 113 -22.69 9.00 0.92
CA LEU A 113 -23.24 8.29 -0.25
C LEU A 113 -22.31 7.14 -0.65
N LYS A 114 -22.73 5.90 -0.37
CA LYS A 114 -21.98 4.69 -0.75
C LYS A 114 -21.60 4.63 -2.24
N PRO A 115 -22.49 4.92 -3.21
CA PRO A 115 -22.11 4.87 -4.63
C PRO A 115 -20.96 5.81 -4.98
N LEU A 116 -20.90 6.98 -4.35
CA LEU A 116 -19.81 7.94 -4.59
C LEU A 116 -18.47 7.41 -4.07
N ASN A 117 -18.46 6.75 -2.91
CA ASN A 117 -17.25 6.10 -2.41
C ASN A 117 -16.77 5.02 -3.37
N HIS A 118 -17.68 4.18 -3.87
CA HIS A 118 -17.34 3.12 -4.81
C HIS A 118 -16.81 3.66 -6.14
N ALA A 119 -17.42 4.71 -6.68
CA ALA A 119 -16.95 5.33 -7.92
C ALA A 119 -15.53 5.92 -7.76
N LEU A 120 -15.31 6.71 -6.71
CA LEU A 120 -14.02 7.35 -6.45
C LEU A 120 -12.93 6.33 -6.09
N GLY A 121 -13.28 5.37 -5.23
CA GLY A 121 -12.37 4.29 -4.82
C GLY A 121 -11.97 3.43 -6.00
N LEU A 122 -12.94 2.99 -6.82
CA LEU A 122 -12.66 2.21 -8.03
C LEU A 122 -11.74 2.98 -8.98
N ALA A 123 -12.00 4.27 -9.23
CA ALA A 123 -11.15 5.09 -10.08
C ALA A 123 -9.71 5.22 -9.54
N CYS A 124 -9.57 5.56 -8.26
CA CYS A 124 -8.27 5.74 -7.61
C CYS A 124 -7.45 4.44 -7.60
N HIS A 125 -8.07 3.33 -7.20
CA HIS A 125 -7.40 2.04 -7.09
C HIS A 125 -7.06 1.43 -8.46
N THR A 126 -7.92 1.63 -9.46
CA THR A 126 -7.64 1.22 -10.84
C THR A 126 -6.43 1.96 -11.41
N LEU A 127 -6.27 3.26 -11.12
CA LEU A 127 -5.09 4.04 -11.54
C LEU A 127 -3.78 3.50 -10.96
N ILE A 128 -3.83 2.85 -9.79
CA ILE A 128 -2.67 2.25 -9.13
C ILE A 128 -2.66 0.72 -9.22
N PHE A 129 -3.36 0.14 -10.21
CA PHE A 129 -3.38 -1.32 -10.46
C PHE A 129 -3.84 -2.21 -9.28
N LEU A 130 -4.63 -1.67 -8.37
CA LEU A 130 -5.17 -2.38 -7.22
C LEU A 130 -6.64 -2.78 -7.47
N PRO A 131 -7.03 -4.06 -7.34
CA PRO A 131 -8.43 -4.46 -7.50
C PRO A 131 -9.28 -3.93 -6.35
N TYR A 132 -9.94 -2.79 -6.56
CA TYR A 132 -10.65 -2.00 -5.53
C TYR A 132 -11.53 -2.82 -4.60
N PHE A 133 -12.57 -3.50 -5.11
CA PHE A 133 -13.51 -4.19 -4.23
C PHE A 133 -12.86 -5.38 -3.54
N SER A 134 -11.99 -6.12 -4.23
CA SER A 134 -11.24 -7.22 -3.64
C SER A 134 -10.41 -6.75 -2.46
N TRP A 135 -9.64 -5.68 -2.68
CA TRP A 135 -8.82 -5.07 -1.64
C TRP A 135 -9.68 -4.53 -0.51
N ARG A 136 -10.64 -3.64 -0.80
CA ARG A 136 -11.58 -3.05 0.16
C ARG A 136 -12.23 -4.09 1.07
N LEU A 137 -12.72 -5.20 0.52
CA LEU A 137 -13.39 -6.24 1.30
C LEU A 137 -12.43 -6.89 2.31
N THR A 138 -11.25 -7.31 1.86
CA THR A 138 -10.23 -7.89 2.75
C THR A 138 -9.66 -6.85 3.72
N HIS A 139 -9.52 -5.60 3.29
CA HIS A 139 -8.96 -4.52 4.09
C HIS A 139 -9.92 -4.06 5.19
N ILE A 140 -11.24 -4.01 4.93
CA ILE A 140 -12.25 -3.77 5.98
C ILE A 140 -12.20 -4.88 7.05
N ARG A 141 -11.97 -6.13 6.65
CA ARG A 141 -11.83 -7.25 7.60
C ARG A 141 -10.55 -7.11 8.41
N HIS A 142 -9.43 -6.78 7.77
CA HIS A 142 -8.19 -6.41 8.46
C HIS A 142 -8.44 -5.33 9.51
N HIS A 143 -9.05 -4.19 9.16
CA HIS A 143 -9.32 -3.12 10.13
C HIS A 143 -10.26 -3.53 11.27
N ARG A 144 -11.13 -4.52 11.05
CA ARG A 144 -12.03 -5.03 12.09
C ARG A 144 -11.31 -5.88 13.13
N THR A 145 -10.25 -6.58 12.73
CA THR A 145 -9.57 -7.59 13.55
C THR A 145 -8.05 -7.39 13.60
N ALA A 146 -7.57 -6.19 13.27
CA ALA A 146 -6.16 -5.88 13.17
C ALA A 146 -5.42 -6.25 14.46
N GLY A 147 -4.37 -7.05 14.33
CA GLY A 147 -3.57 -7.51 15.46
C GLY A 147 -4.14 -8.73 16.22
N ASN A 148 -5.30 -9.26 15.82
CA ASN A 148 -5.79 -10.56 16.30
C ASN A 148 -5.26 -11.68 15.38
N LEU A 149 -4.36 -12.52 15.87
CA LEU A 149 -3.71 -13.57 15.07
C LEU A 149 -4.68 -14.58 14.43
N ASP A 150 -5.82 -14.86 15.08
CA ASP A 150 -6.79 -15.85 14.61
C ASP A 150 -7.68 -15.30 13.49
N THR A 151 -7.89 -13.99 13.47
CA THR A 151 -8.90 -13.35 12.63
C THR A 151 -8.36 -12.25 11.70
N GLU A 152 -7.07 -11.93 11.79
CA GLU A 152 -6.36 -11.05 10.85
C GLU A 152 -6.42 -11.61 9.41
N GLU A 153 -6.63 -10.71 8.46
CA GLU A 153 -6.95 -11.02 7.06
C GLU A 153 -5.74 -10.88 6.14
N VAL A 154 -5.03 -9.75 6.22
CA VAL A 154 -4.08 -9.30 5.17
C VAL A 154 -2.63 -9.30 5.67
N TYR A 155 -2.42 -9.04 6.97
CA TYR A 155 -1.07 -8.89 7.55
C TYR A 155 -0.89 -9.79 8.77
N VAL A 156 -0.96 -11.10 8.59
CA VAL A 156 -0.74 -12.08 9.66
C VAL A 156 0.76 -12.24 9.92
N PRO A 157 1.27 -11.90 11.12
CA PRO A 157 2.66 -12.13 11.46
C PRO A 157 3.02 -13.62 11.41
N HIS A 158 4.24 -13.92 10.96
CA HIS A 158 4.74 -15.29 11.02
C HIS A 158 4.94 -15.72 12.47
N VAL A 159 4.35 -16.87 12.83
CA VAL A 159 4.54 -17.52 14.12
C VAL A 159 5.76 -18.43 14.10
N ARG A 160 6.26 -18.83 15.28
CA ARG A 160 7.46 -19.67 15.43
C ARG A 160 7.48 -20.93 14.55
N SER A 161 6.32 -21.57 14.41
CA SER A 161 6.17 -22.78 13.59
C SER A 161 6.38 -22.53 12.11
N ALA A 162 6.14 -21.30 11.61
CA ALA A 162 6.40 -20.95 10.21
C ALA A 162 7.90 -20.95 9.89
N TYR A 163 8.75 -20.67 10.87
CA TYR A 163 10.21 -20.69 10.78
C TYR A 163 10.82 -22.04 11.20
N GLY A 164 10.00 -23.01 11.63
CA GLY A 164 10.50 -24.28 12.15
C GLY A 164 11.36 -24.14 13.42
N LEU A 165 11.11 -23.11 14.24
CA LEU A 165 11.92 -22.85 15.44
C LEU A 165 11.73 -23.94 16.51
N PRO A 166 12.79 -24.28 17.25
CA PRO A 166 12.70 -25.19 18.39
C PRO A 166 11.81 -24.62 19.51
N PRO A 167 11.43 -25.42 20.53
CA PRO A 167 10.69 -24.93 21.69
C PRO A 167 11.33 -23.70 22.34
N PRO A 168 10.56 -22.76 22.95
CA PRO A 168 11.11 -21.54 23.52
C PRO A 168 12.22 -21.76 24.56
N ALA A 169 12.19 -22.87 25.29
CA ALA A 169 13.19 -23.23 26.28
C ALA A 169 14.54 -23.66 25.66
N GLU A 170 14.54 -24.11 24.41
CA GLU A 170 15.71 -24.60 23.68
C GLU A 170 16.22 -23.60 22.64
N ALA A 171 15.37 -22.66 22.23
CA ALA A 171 15.69 -21.68 21.20
C ALA A 171 16.78 -20.71 21.65
N THR A 172 17.87 -20.70 20.89
CA THR A 172 19.02 -19.82 21.05
C THR A 172 18.88 -18.56 20.19
N LYS A 173 19.69 -17.53 20.46
CA LYS A 173 19.73 -16.31 19.62
C LYS A 173 20.07 -16.62 18.15
N SER A 174 20.81 -17.69 17.87
CA SER A 174 21.12 -18.12 16.50
C SER A 174 19.91 -18.66 15.75
N ASP A 175 18.95 -19.30 16.43
CA ASP A 175 17.75 -19.83 15.77
C ASP A 175 16.85 -18.70 15.22
N TYR A 176 16.88 -17.52 15.85
CA TYR A 176 16.17 -16.32 15.39
C TYR A 176 16.96 -15.49 14.37
N ARG A 177 18.24 -15.83 14.12
CA ARG A 177 19.08 -15.12 13.17
C ARG A 177 19.22 -15.98 11.94
N GLU A 178 18.37 -15.77 10.95
CA GLU A 178 18.64 -16.32 9.63
C GLU A 178 19.97 -15.71 9.15
N ALA A 179 20.95 -16.54 8.75
CA ALA A 179 22.34 -16.13 8.53
C ALA A 179 22.50 -14.93 7.58
N PHE A 180 21.50 -14.67 6.74
CA PHE A 180 21.48 -13.59 5.75
C PHE A 180 20.50 -12.44 6.05
N GLU A 181 19.55 -12.57 6.99
CA GLU A 181 18.48 -11.59 7.22
C GLU A 181 19.01 -10.20 7.63
N GLU A 182 20.11 -10.17 8.38
CA GLU A 182 20.75 -8.93 8.82
C GLU A 182 21.80 -8.40 7.84
N THR A 183 22.06 -9.10 6.73
CA THR A 183 23.02 -8.61 5.74
C THR A 183 22.45 -7.41 4.98
N PRO A 184 23.22 -6.32 4.78
CA PRO A 184 22.73 -5.15 4.06
C PRO A 184 22.20 -5.48 2.66
N VAL A 185 22.82 -6.43 1.97
CA VAL A 185 22.42 -6.88 0.63
C VAL A 185 21.06 -7.57 0.65
N PHE A 186 20.83 -8.52 1.57
CA PHE A 186 19.55 -9.21 1.67
C PHE A 186 18.41 -8.24 2.03
N ARG A 187 18.65 -7.33 2.97
CA ARG A 187 17.68 -6.28 3.33
C ARG A 187 17.36 -5.37 2.15
N LEU A 188 18.38 -4.93 1.41
CA LEU A 188 18.18 -4.11 0.22
C LEU A 188 17.38 -4.85 -0.85
N CYS A 189 17.67 -6.14 -1.09
CA CYS A 189 16.90 -6.98 -2.01
C CYS A 189 15.44 -7.10 -1.56
N ARG A 190 15.18 -7.32 -0.27
CA ARG A 190 13.83 -7.41 0.28
C ARG A 190 13.07 -6.09 0.13
N PHE A 191 13.74 -4.96 0.40
CA PHE A 191 13.16 -3.63 0.16
C PHE A 191 12.89 -3.39 -1.32
N ALA A 192 13.77 -3.80 -2.22
CA ALA A 192 13.54 -3.68 -3.66
C ALA A 192 12.33 -4.53 -4.11
N VAL A 193 12.20 -5.77 -3.64
CA VAL A 193 11.05 -6.63 -3.95
C VAL A 193 9.76 -5.99 -3.43
N MET A 194 9.74 -5.52 -2.18
CA MET A 194 8.58 -4.83 -1.62
C MET A 194 8.27 -3.56 -2.42
N GLN A 195 9.28 -2.74 -2.69
CA GLN A 195 9.17 -1.48 -3.42
C GLN A 195 8.59 -1.69 -4.82
N PHE A 196 9.01 -2.70 -5.58
CA PHE A 196 8.62 -2.81 -6.98
C PHE A 196 7.48 -3.80 -7.22
N LEU A 197 7.28 -4.75 -6.32
CA LEU A 197 6.36 -5.88 -6.52
C LEU A 197 5.47 -6.16 -5.31
N GLY A 198 5.58 -5.44 -4.19
CA GLY A 198 4.88 -5.74 -2.93
C GLY A 198 3.37 -5.90 -3.10
N LEU A 199 2.71 -4.91 -3.72
CA LEU A 199 1.27 -4.94 -3.95
C LEU A 199 0.83 -6.08 -4.87
N LEU A 200 1.57 -6.28 -5.97
CA LEU A 200 1.29 -7.37 -6.90
C LEU A 200 1.49 -8.73 -6.24
N HIS A 201 2.49 -8.84 -5.36
CA HIS A 201 2.82 -10.08 -4.66
C HIS A 201 1.74 -10.46 -3.64
N ILE A 202 1.30 -9.51 -2.80
CA ILE A 202 0.26 -9.76 -1.80
C ILE A 202 -1.10 -10.05 -2.45
N THR A 203 -1.48 -9.29 -3.49
CA THR A 203 -2.79 -9.48 -4.14
C THR A 203 -2.86 -10.76 -4.97
N ARG A 204 -1.74 -11.18 -5.57
CA ARG A 204 -1.69 -12.38 -6.41
C ARG A 204 -1.56 -13.67 -5.63
N TRP A 205 -0.84 -13.67 -4.51
CA TRP A 205 -0.52 -14.91 -3.79
C TRP A 205 -0.93 -14.92 -2.32
N ASN A 206 -1.54 -13.84 -1.83
CA ASN A 206 -1.95 -13.69 -0.43
C ASN A 206 -0.81 -14.04 0.55
N THR A 207 0.41 -13.57 0.23
CA THR A 207 1.64 -14.04 0.87
C THR A 207 1.67 -13.76 2.37
N MET A 208 1.23 -12.56 2.76
CA MET A 208 1.14 -12.08 4.14
C MET A 208 -0.26 -12.29 4.76
N GLY A 209 -1.22 -12.78 3.98
CA GLY A 209 -2.60 -12.94 4.45
C GLY A 209 -2.85 -14.25 5.19
N SER A 210 -4.07 -14.36 5.70
CA SER A 210 -4.48 -15.46 6.57
C SER A 210 -4.29 -16.84 5.95
N LYS A 211 -3.67 -17.76 6.72
CA LYS A 211 -3.50 -19.17 6.33
C LYS A 211 -4.75 -20.02 6.56
N ARG A 212 -5.84 -19.43 7.07
CA ARG A 212 -7.14 -20.10 7.20
C ARG A 212 -7.79 -20.44 5.87
N TYR A 213 -7.39 -19.74 4.81
CA TYR A 213 -7.91 -19.95 3.47
C TYR A 213 -7.14 -21.06 2.75
N PRO A 214 -7.81 -21.79 1.83
CA PRO A 214 -7.13 -22.78 1.00
C PRO A 214 -5.92 -22.21 0.25
N LYS A 215 -4.91 -23.06 0.00
CA LYS A 215 -3.74 -22.67 -0.80
C LYS A 215 -4.19 -22.14 -2.16
N GLY A 216 -3.62 -21.00 -2.57
CA GLY A 216 -3.98 -20.32 -3.83
C GLY A 216 -5.04 -19.22 -3.68
N ALA A 217 -5.48 -18.91 -2.45
CA ALA A 217 -6.30 -17.74 -2.18
C ALA A 217 -5.62 -16.45 -2.68
N ASN A 218 -6.37 -15.56 -3.33
CA ASN A 218 -5.86 -14.33 -3.95
C ASN A 218 -7.00 -13.36 -4.28
N HIS A 219 -6.66 -12.08 -4.45
CA HIS A 219 -7.61 -10.98 -4.65
C HIS A 219 -8.23 -10.92 -6.06
N TRP A 220 -7.74 -11.73 -6.99
CA TRP A 220 -8.16 -11.69 -8.40
C TRP A 220 -9.20 -12.76 -8.73
N ASN A 221 -9.24 -13.86 -7.98
CA ASN A 221 -10.21 -14.92 -8.16
C ASN A 221 -11.48 -14.62 -7.34
N PRO A 222 -12.65 -14.37 -7.96
CA PRO A 222 -13.91 -14.18 -7.25
C PRO A 222 -14.23 -15.36 -6.33
N TYR A 223 -13.93 -16.59 -6.77
CA TYR A 223 -14.18 -17.82 -6.01
C TYR A 223 -13.06 -18.15 -5.01
N SER A 224 -12.20 -17.18 -4.70
CA SER A 224 -11.19 -17.35 -3.65
C SER A 224 -11.89 -17.55 -2.30
N GLY A 225 -11.26 -18.31 -1.40
CA GLY A 225 -11.70 -18.38 0.00
C GLY A 225 -11.77 -17.01 0.69
N LEU A 226 -11.11 -15.99 0.13
CA LEU A 226 -11.21 -14.60 0.57
C LEU A 226 -12.59 -13.98 0.38
N PHE A 227 -13.51 -14.55 -0.39
CA PHE A 227 -14.79 -13.89 -0.70
C PHE A 227 -15.99 -14.80 -0.44
N THR A 228 -17.08 -14.19 0.00
CA THR A 228 -18.38 -14.88 0.07
C THR A 228 -19.09 -14.79 -1.27
N GLN A 229 -20.09 -15.65 -1.50
CA GLN A 229 -20.82 -15.70 -2.77
C GLN A 229 -21.44 -14.34 -3.17
N ASP A 230 -21.93 -13.57 -2.20
CA ASP A 230 -22.52 -12.25 -2.42
C ASP A 230 -21.49 -11.18 -2.82
N GLU A 231 -20.20 -11.43 -2.59
CA GLU A 231 -19.10 -10.52 -2.90
C GLU A 231 -18.50 -10.75 -4.30
N TYR A 232 -18.76 -11.90 -4.93
CA TYR A 232 -18.14 -12.28 -6.20
C TYR A 232 -18.36 -11.25 -7.32
N ALA A 233 -19.56 -10.68 -7.40
CA ALA A 233 -19.87 -9.65 -8.38
C ALA A 233 -18.97 -8.42 -8.24
N ALA A 234 -18.64 -8.02 -7.01
CA ALA A 234 -17.76 -6.89 -6.75
C ALA A 234 -16.31 -7.17 -7.19
N VAL A 235 -15.84 -8.41 -6.99
CA VAL A 235 -14.52 -8.85 -7.50
C VAL A 235 -14.47 -8.80 -9.02
N HIS A 236 -15.53 -9.26 -9.70
CA HIS A 236 -15.62 -9.15 -11.17
C HIS A 236 -15.54 -7.69 -11.66
N VAL A 237 -16.21 -6.75 -10.98
CA VAL A 237 -16.13 -5.33 -11.32
C VAL A 237 -14.70 -4.80 -11.19
N SER A 238 -13.97 -5.22 -10.15
CA SER A 238 -12.55 -4.84 -9.98
C SER A 238 -11.69 -5.36 -11.12
N ASN A 239 -11.85 -6.64 -11.47
CA ASN A 239 -11.11 -7.25 -12.58
C ASN A 239 -11.41 -6.54 -13.91
N ALA A 240 -12.68 -6.23 -14.17
CA ALA A 240 -13.09 -5.50 -15.36
C ALA A 240 -12.43 -4.11 -15.42
N ALA A 241 -12.40 -3.38 -14.30
CA ALA A 241 -11.77 -2.06 -14.23
C ALA A 241 -10.26 -2.13 -14.51
N ILE A 242 -9.56 -3.14 -13.98
CA ILE A 242 -8.13 -3.36 -14.26
C ILE A 242 -7.89 -3.71 -15.74
N LEU A 243 -8.74 -4.54 -16.35
CA LEU A 243 -8.67 -4.82 -17.78
C LEU A 243 -8.93 -3.56 -18.62
N THR A 244 -9.88 -2.72 -18.22
CA THR A 244 -10.11 -1.40 -18.85
C THR A 244 -8.88 -0.52 -18.76
N MET A 245 -8.20 -0.48 -17.61
CA MET A 245 -6.97 0.29 -17.46
C MET A 245 -5.84 -0.23 -18.36
N LEU A 246 -5.65 -1.55 -18.44
CA LEU A 246 -4.70 -2.16 -19.37
C LEU A 246 -4.99 -1.78 -20.82
N ALA A 247 -6.26 -1.82 -21.22
CA ALA A 247 -6.68 -1.39 -22.55
C ALA A 247 -6.42 0.11 -22.78
N ALA A 248 -6.72 0.96 -21.80
CA ALA A 248 -6.47 2.41 -21.87
C ALA A 248 -4.98 2.72 -22.03
N LEU A 249 -4.10 2.04 -21.28
CA LEU A 249 -2.66 2.16 -21.42
C LEU A 249 -2.16 1.64 -22.78
N GLY A 250 -2.77 0.57 -23.30
CA GLY A 250 -2.49 0.07 -24.64
C GLY A 250 -2.88 1.05 -25.75
N VAL A 251 -4.03 1.72 -25.61
CA VAL A 251 -4.45 2.80 -26.52
C VAL A 251 -3.50 3.99 -26.40
N LEU A 252 -3.17 4.42 -25.18
CA LEU A 252 -2.22 5.50 -24.94
C LEU A 252 -0.86 5.20 -25.57
N ALA A 253 -0.34 3.96 -25.44
CA ALA A 253 0.90 3.54 -26.06
C ALA A 253 0.84 3.59 -27.60
N ARG A 254 -0.31 3.28 -28.22
CA ARG A 254 -0.52 3.41 -29.67
C ARG A 254 -0.58 4.86 -30.13
N CYS A 255 -1.17 5.75 -29.34
CA CYS A 255 -1.24 7.18 -29.65
C CYS A 255 0.08 7.92 -29.37
N THR A 256 0.93 7.39 -28.50
CA THR A 256 2.20 7.99 -28.09
C THR A 256 3.36 7.03 -28.36
N SER A 257 3.77 6.24 -27.36
CA SER A 257 4.68 5.11 -27.47
C SER A 257 4.69 4.30 -26.17
N TRP A 258 5.21 3.07 -26.21
CA TRP A 258 5.48 2.32 -24.97
C TRP A 258 6.50 3.02 -24.05
N ALA A 259 7.45 3.76 -24.62
CA ALA A 259 8.41 4.55 -23.84
C ALA A 259 7.73 5.73 -23.12
N PHE A 260 6.67 6.30 -23.70
CA PHE A 260 5.86 7.31 -23.03
C PHE A 260 5.12 6.70 -21.83
N VAL A 261 4.39 5.60 -22.04
CA VAL A 261 3.68 4.89 -20.95
C VAL A 261 4.66 4.43 -19.87
N GLY A 262 5.83 3.92 -20.25
CA GLY A 262 6.88 3.53 -19.33
C GLY A 262 7.32 4.67 -18.40
N ARG A 263 7.57 5.85 -18.97
CA ARG A 263 8.06 7.02 -18.22
C ARG A 263 6.98 7.71 -17.40
N PHE A 264 5.78 7.88 -17.94
CA PHE A 264 4.71 8.66 -17.30
C PHE A 264 3.80 7.85 -16.38
N TYR A 265 3.75 6.53 -16.58
CA TYR A 265 2.83 5.68 -15.82
C TYR A 265 3.55 4.56 -15.08
N LEU A 266 4.28 3.70 -15.80
CA LEU A 266 4.85 2.50 -15.18
C LEU A 266 5.88 2.84 -14.10
N ALA A 267 6.81 3.75 -14.38
CA ALA A 267 7.85 4.12 -13.43
C ALA A 267 7.30 4.78 -12.15
N PRO A 268 6.37 5.75 -12.18
CA PRO A 268 5.69 6.22 -10.97
C PRO A 268 4.90 5.12 -10.23
N PHE A 269 4.16 4.28 -10.96
CA PHE A 269 3.39 3.18 -10.35
C PHE A 269 4.30 2.21 -9.59
N LEU A 270 5.47 1.88 -10.14
CA LEU A 270 6.47 1.06 -9.49
C LEU A 270 6.95 1.66 -8.15
N VAL A 271 6.91 2.99 -8.00
CA VAL A 271 7.22 3.64 -6.72
C VAL A 271 6.05 3.58 -5.72
N THR A 272 4.80 3.55 -6.21
CA THR A 272 3.57 3.46 -5.39
C THR A 272 3.46 2.16 -4.57
N ASN A 273 4.22 1.13 -4.90
CA ASN A 273 4.11 -0.22 -4.31
C ASN A 273 4.74 -0.34 -2.90
N HIS A 274 5.41 0.69 -2.37
CA HIS A 274 6.16 0.66 -1.09
C HIS A 274 5.30 0.76 0.18
N TRP A 275 3.98 0.91 0.06
CA TRP A 275 3.10 1.36 1.16
C TRP A 275 2.09 0.30 1.57
#